data_AF-A0A7M2WVI5-F1
#
_entry.id   AF-A0A7M2WVI5-F1
#
_cell.length_a   1.000
_cell.length_b   1.000
_cell.length_c   1.000
_cell.angle_alpha   90.00
_cell.angle_beta   90.00
_cell.angle_gamma   90.00
#
_symmetry.space_group_name_H-M   'P 1'
#
loop_
_entity.id
_entity.type
_entity.pdbx_description
1 polymer ?
#
loop_
_entity_poly.entity_id
_entity_poly.type
_entity_poly.pdbx_seq_one_letter_code
_entity_poly.pdbx_strand_id
1 'polypeptide(L)'
;MKRSWVRFTVSFVAVALLAGGIYGGILWARYPSAPDPASGTMTEAISYMATEQFGKLTKSHRKQYTIAIAERMRTIPFKDVVNLMMTDQAGKKAAAANLKDLSKEDMQEIGGHFMQVFLDGFYTQTGTERQGYLMMFALAEKAARSAASTQPSGQAATQPAGGRKKFDENHLPTPDQLEKEMAKLLQTQPPKTVAQMSQLFLDMRRTRETLGMK
;
A
#
# COMPACT_ATOMS: atom_id res chain seq x y z
N MET A 1 -33.72 19.67 47.71
CA MET A 1 -33.40 19.87 46.27
C MET A 1 -32.19 19.06 45.78
N LYS A 2 -31.04 19.01 46.50
CA LYS A 2 -29.82 18.30 46.05
C LYS A 2 -30.00 16.79 45.72
N ARG A 3 -30.82 16.04 46.47
CA ARG A 3 -31.07 14.59 46.22
C ARG A 3 -31.84 14.28 44.93
N SER A 4 -32.74 15.16 44.50
CA SER A 4 -33.51 14.96 43.26
C SER A 4 -32.64 15.16 42.01
N TRP A 5 -31.69 16.09 42.10
CA TRP A 5 -30.76 16.39 41.02
C TRP A 5 -29.80 15.22 40.76
N VAL A 6 -29.22 14.65 41.83
CA VAL A 6 -28.35 13.47 41.72
C VAL A 6 -29.07 12.28 41.08
N ARG A 7 -30.32 12.01 41.45
CA ARG A 7 -31.12 10.93 40.84
C ARG A 7 -31.38 11.18 39.36
N PHE A 8 -31.67 12.42 38.98
CA PHE A 8 -31.84 12.78 37.57
C PHE A 8 -30.55 12.60 36.77
N THR A 9 -29.40 13.06 37.30
CA THR A 9 -28.09 12.90 36.63
C THR A 9 -27.72 11.43 36.47
N VAL A 10 -27.92 10.60 37.49
CA VAL A 10 -27.64 9.16 37.42
C VAL A 10 -28.53 8.47 36.39
N SER A 11 -29.84 8.75 36.39
CA SER A 11 -30.75 8.20 35.40
C SER A 11 -30.40 8.66 33.98
N PHE A 12 -30.04 9.93 33.80
CA PHE A 12 -29.62 10.46 32.50
C PHE A 12 -28.33 9.80 31.99
N VAL A 13 -27.32 9.66 32.86
CA VAL A 13 -26.07 8.97 32.51
C VAL A 13 -26.33 7.50 32.18
N ALA A 14 -27.17 6.81 32.96
CA ALA A 14 -27.53 5.42 32.69
C ALA A 14 -28.24 5.26 31.33
N VAL A 15 -29.18 6.14 31.00
CA VAL A 15 -29.85 6.14 29.69
C VAL A 15 -28.87 6.49 28.57
N ALA A 16 -27.97 7.45 28.76
CA ALA A 16 -26.95 7.80 27.78
C ALA A 16 -25.96 6.65 27.53
N LEU A 17 -25.56 5.92 28.57
CA LEU A 17 -24.70 4.74 28.46
C LEU A 17 -25.42 3.59 27.74
N LEU A 18 -26.69 3.35 28.04
CA LEU A 18 -27.49 2.34 27.34
C LEU A 18 -27.70 2.71 25.87
N ALA A 19 -28.04 3.97 25.58
CA ALA A 19 -28.20 4.46 24.21
C ALA A 19 -26.87 4.38 23.44
N GLY A 20 -25.74 4.76 24.07
CA GLY A 20 -24.41 4.62 23.51
C GLY A 20 -24.01 3.16 23.26
N GLY A 21 -24.34 2.25 24.18
CA GLY A 21 -24.11 0.82 24.05
C GLY A 21 -24.91 0.19 22.91
N ILE A 22 -26.20 0.53 22.79
CA ILE A 22 -27.06 0.07 21.69
C ILE A 22 -26.55 0.61 20.35
N TYR A 23 -26.23 1.91 20.29
CA TYR A 23 -25.69 2.53 19.08
C TYR A 23 -24.35 1.92 18.65
N GLY A 24 -23.44 1.72 19.61
CA GLY A 24 -22.16 1.03 19.38
C GLY A 24 -22.35 -0.41 18.92
N GLY A 25 -23.30 -1.14 19.52
CA GLY A 25 -23.66 -2.50 19.13
C GLY A 25 -24.21 -2.59 17.70
N ILE A 26 -25.07 -1.64 17.30
CA ILE A 26 -25.59 -1.58 15.92
C ILE A 26 -24.47 -1.26 14.92
N LEU A 27 -23.58 -0.32 15.27
CA LEU A 27 -22.40 0.00 14.46
C LEU A 27 -21.49 -1.21 14.28
N TRP A 28 -21.26 -1.98 15.34
CA TRP A 28 -20.45 -3.18 15.30
C TRP A 28 -21.13 -4.31 14.50
N ALA A 29 -22.43 -4.51 14.65
CA ALA A 29 -23.19 -5.51 13.89
C ALA A 29 -23.25 -5.21 12.39
N ARG A 30 -23.15 -3.93 12.00
CA ARG A 30 -23.06 -3.48 10.60
C ARG A 30 -21.63 -3.31 10.10
N TYR A 31 -20.63 -3.57 10.95
CA TYR A 31 -19.25 -3.42 10.59
C TYR A 31 -18.88 -4.50 9.55
N PRO A 32 -18.23 -4.14 8.43
CA PRO A 32 -17.90 -5.11 7.39
C PRO A 32 -16.97 -6.19 7.96
N SER A 33 -17.32 -7.46 7.77
CA SER A 33 -16.41 -8.56 8.07
C SER A 33 -15.34 -8.66 6.99
N ALA A 34 -14.08 -8.53 7.37
CA ALA A 34 -12.96 -8.85 6.49
C ALA A 34 -12.75 -10.37 6.51
N PRO A 35 -12.44 -11.01 5.36
CA PRO A 35 -11.96 -12.38 5.36
C PRO A 35 -10.67 -12.46 6.19
N ASP A 36 -10.29 -13.64 6.68
CA ASP A 36 -8.99 -13.79 7.33
C ASP A 36 -7.90 -13.96 6.25
N PRO A 37 -6.89 -13.07 6.19
CA PRO A 37 -5.77 -13.22 5.28
C PRO A 37 -5.07 -14.56 5.43
N ALA A 38 -5.07 -15.20 6.60
CA ALA A 38 -4.38 -16.47 6.83
C ALA A 38 -5.14 -17.69 6.29
N SER A 39 -6.47 -17.66 6.25
CA SER A 39 -7.30 -18.84 5.97
C SER A 39 -7.73 -19.00 4.50
N GLY A 40 -7.85 -17.91 3.73
CA GLY A 40 -8.31 -17.93 2.33
C GLY A 40 -7.18 -18.21 1.33
N THR A 41 -7.38 -18.05 0.02
CA THR A 41 -6.25 -18.00 -0.94
C THR A 41 -5.58 -16.62 -0.94
N MET A 42 -4.30 -16.53 -1.31
CA MET A 42 -3.60 -15.23 -1.39
C MET A 42 -4.28 -14.31 -2.42
N THR A 43 -4.73 -14.87 -3.54
CA THR A 43 -5.45 -14.13 -4.59
C THR A 43 -6.76 -13.53 -4.07
N GLU A 44 -7.54 -14.28 -3.28
CA GLU A 44 -8.76 -13.76 -2.64
C GLU A 44 -8.45 -12.66 -1.62
N ALA A 45 -7.39 -12.84 -0.83
CA ALA A 45 -7.00 -11.84 0.16
C ALA A 45 -6.61 -10.51 -0.51
N ILE A 46 -5.86 -10.57 -1.62
CA ILE A 46 -5.47 -9.40 -2.41
C ILE A 46 -6.68 -8.80 -3.14
N SER A 47 -7.53 -9.63 -3.74
CA SER A 47 -8.71 -9.13 -4.47
C SER A 47 -9.70 -8.45 -3.53
N TYR A 48 -9.81 -8.90 -2.28
CA TYR A 48 -10.60 -8.22 -1.25
C TYR A 48 -10.14 -6.77 -1.02
N MET A 49 -8.84 -6.48 -1.06
CA MET A 49 -8.33 -5.10 -0.92
C MET A 49 -8.85 -4.16 -2.02
N ALA A 50 -9.20 -4.69 -3.18
CA ALA A 50 -9.77 -3.93 -4.30
C ALA A 50 -11.28 -3.70 -4.17
N THR A 51 -11.96 -4.33 -3.21
CA THR A 51 -13.42 -4.24 -3.05
C THR A 51 -13.86 -2.98 -2.30
N GLU A 52 -15.11 -2.58 -2.49
CA GLU A 52 -15.74 -1.50 -1.72
C GLU A 52 -15.85 -1.86 -0.22
N GLN A 53 -16.00 -3.16 0.10
CA GLN A 53 -16.11 -3.61 1.49
C GLN A 53 -14.84 -3.34 2.28
N PHE A 54 -13.67 -3.55 1.66
CA PHE A 54 -12.40 -3.18 2.26
C PHE A 54 -12.29 -1.67 2.48
N GLY A 55 -12.75 -0.85 1.53
CA GLY A 55 -12.80 0.61 1.67
C GLY A 55 -13.69 1.11 2.83
N LYS A 56 -14.69 0.32 3.23
CA LYS A 56 -15.57 0.60 4.39
C LYS A 56 -14.93 0.27 5.74
N LEU A 57 -13.80 -0.45 5.77
CA LEU A 57 -13.09 -0.75 7.00
C LEU A 57 -12.44 0.51 7.59
N THR A 58 -12.25 0.51 8.91
CA THR A 58 -11.45 1.55 9.58
C THR A 58 -10.02 1.58 9.01
N LYS A 59 -9.37 2.74 9.10
CA LYS A 59 -7.97 2.90 8.65
C LYS A 59 -7.04 1.88 9.33
N SER A 60 -7.22 1.65 10.62
CA SER A 60 -6.45 0.66 11.39
C SER A 60 -6.65 -0.75 10.87
N HIS A 61 -7.89 -1.17 10.59
CA HIS A 61 -8.15 -2.51 10.07
C HIS A 61 -7.65 -2.69 8.64
N ARG A 62 -7.76 -1.66 7.78
CA ARG A 62 -7.15 -1.68 6.45
C ARG A 62 -5.64 -1.89 6.54
N LYS A 63 -4.95 -1.12 7.39
CA LYS A 63 -3.52 -1.26 7.65
C LYS A 63 -3.16 -2.68 8.11
N GLN A 64 -3.78 -3.16 9.19
CA GLN A 64 -3.49 -4.47 9.77
C GLN A 64 -3.73 -5.61 8.77
N TYR A 65 -4.83 -5.54 8.02
CA TYR A 65 -5.15 -6.51 6.98
C TYR A 65 -4.09 -6.52 5.86
N THR A 66 -3.66 -5.34 5.40
CA THR A 66 -2.62 -5.22 4.37
C THR A 66 -1.25 -5.72 4.87
N ILE A 67 -0.89 -5.45 6.13
CA ILE A 67 0.35 -5.99 6.74
C ILE A 67 0.26 -7.53 6.84
N ALA A 68 -0.86 -8.08 7.28
CA ALA A 68 -1.07 -9.52 7.36
C ALA A 68 -0.95 -10.22 5.99
N ILE A 69 -1.41 -9.56 4.91
CA ILE A 69 -1.16 -10.03 3.54
C ILE A 69 0.34 -10.07 3.24
N ALA A 70 1.08 -9.00 3.53
CA ALA A 70 2.52 -8.96 3.29
C ALA A 70 3.25 -10.05 4.11
N GLU A 71 2.88 -10.26 5.37
CA GLU A 71 3.44 -11.34 6.19
C GLU A 71 3.17 -12.71 5.61
N ARG A 72 1.94 -12.96 5.15
CA ARG A 72 1.60 -14.20 4.48
C ARG A 72 2.33 -14.39 3.14
N MET A 73 2.63 -13.30 2.41
CA MET A 73 3.43 -13.41 1.19
C MET A 73 4.83 -13.97 1.44
N ARG A 74 5.36 -13.91 2.67
CA ARG A 74 6.64 -14.54 3.03
C ARG A 74 6.60 -16.06 2.98
N THR A 75 5.41 -16.67 3.06
CA THR A 75 5.27 -18.13 3.14
C THR A 75 5.08 -18.79 1.77
N ILE A 76 4.94 -18.01 0.70
CA ILE A 76 4.76 -18.52 -0.67
C ILE A 76 6.05 -18.37 -1.48
N PRO A 77 6.27 -19.21 -2.51
CA PRO A 77 7.45 -19.11 -3.37
C PRO A 77 7.58 -17.73 -4.00
N PHE A 78 8.80 -17.20 -4.06
CA PHE A 78 9.05 -15.85 -4.61
C PHE A 78 8.54 -15.66 -6.04
N LYS A 79 8.63 -16.71 -6.87
CA LYS A 79 8.08 -16.70 -8.23
C LYS A 79 6.57 -16.40 -8.25
N ASP A 80 5.82 -16.95 -7.30
CA ASP A 80 4.38 -16.74 -7.19
C ASP A 80 4.08 -15.33 -6.68
N VAL A 81 4.90 -14.80 -5.76
CA VAL A 81 4.84 -13.38 -5.34
C VAL A 81 5.00 -12.46 -6.55
N VAL A 82 6.04 -12.67 -7.37
CA VAL A 82 6.29 -11.87 -8.57
C VAL A 82 5.14 -11.99 -9.56
N ASN A 83 4.62 -13.20 -9.79
CA ASN A 83 3.47 -13.41 -10.67
C ASN A 83 2.24 -12.62 -10.18
N LEU A 84 1.89 -12.72 -8.89
CA LEU A 84 0.80 -11.95 -8.29
C LEU A 84 0.98 -10.43 -8.48
N MET A 85 2.22 -9.94 -8.33
CA MET A 85 2.56 -8.54 -8.58
C MET A 85 2.50 -8.15 -10.06
N MET A 86 2.34 -9.08 -11.00
CA MET A 86 2.25 -8.79 -12.44
C MET A 86 0.84 -8.98 -13.02
N THR A 87 0.07 -9.96 -12.55
CA THR A 87 -1.17 -10.40 -13.22
C THR A 87 -2.34 -9.40 -13.16
N ASP A 88 -2.53 -8.67 -12.07
CA ASP A 88 -3.72 -7.81 -11.90
C ASP A 88 -3.38 -6.31 -11.71
N GLN A 89 -3.41 -5.54 -12.80
CA GLN A 89 -3.18 -4.08 -12.74
C GLN A 89 -4.43 -3.30 -12.30
N ALA A 90 -5.63 -3.78 -12.62
CA ALA A 90 -6.87 -3.09 -12.30
C ALA A 90 -7.18 -3.20 -10.80
N GLY A 91 -7.05 -4.39 -10.22
CA GLY A 91 -7.20 -4.61 -8.79
C GLY A 91 -6.17 -3.85 -7.97
N LYS A 92 -4.92 -3.71 -8.45
CA LYS A 92 -3.91 -2.86 -7.80
C LYS A 92 -4.31 -1.40 -7.73
N LYS A 93 -4.87 -0.85 -8.82
CA LYS A 93 -5.36 0.54 -8.82
C LYS A 93 -6.49 0.74 -7.82
N ALA A 94 -7.44 -0.19 -7.77
CA ALA A 94 -8.53 -0.15 -6.80
C ALA A 94 -8.04 -0.31 -5.35
N ALA A 95 -7.13 -1.26 -5.10
CA ALA A 95 -6.50 -1.43 -3.79
C ALA A 95 -5.72 -0.18 -3.36
N ALA A 96 -4.95 0.43 -4.27
CA ALA A 96 -4.26 1.68 -4.01
C ALA A 96 -5.23 2.83 -3.71
N ALA A 97 -6.34 2.92 -4.45
CA ALA A 97 -7.40 3.90 -4.18
C ALA A 97 -8.04 3.70 -2.80
N ASN A 98 -8.17 2.46 -2.34
CA ASN A 98 -8.64 2.13 -1.00
C ASN A 98 -7.60 2.35 0.10
N LEU A 99 -6.31 2.51 -0.22
CA LEU A 99 -5.26 2.79 0.77
C LEU A 99 -4.86 4.27 0.80
N LYS A 100 -5.26 5.07 -0.20
CA LYS A 100 -4.87 6.48 -0.33
C LYS A 100 -5.21 7.36 0.89
N ASP A 101 -6.23 6.98 1.65
CA ASP A 101 -6.69 7.74 2.82
C ASP A 101 -5.91 7.41 4.11
N LEU A 102 -4.98 6.45 4.05
CA LEU A 102 -4.08 6.14 5.16
C LEU A 102 -3.07 7.27 5.37
N SER A 103 -2.51 7.34 6.59
CA SER A 103 -1.43 8.31 6.86
C SER A 103 -0.19 7.97 6.03
N LYS A 104 0.68 8.95 5.81
CA LYS A 104 1.95 8.70 5.11
C LYS A 104 2.80 7.68 5.87
N GLU A 105 2.77 7.74 7.19
CA GLU A 105 3.47 6.83 8.08
C GLU A 105 2.95 5.38 7.94
N ASP A 106 1.63 5.18 7.89
CA ASP A 106 1.04 3.86 7.67
C ASP A 106 1.37 3.29 6.29
N MET A 107 1.35 4.14 5.26
CA MET A 107 1.75 3.73 3.90
C MET A 107 3.22 3.34 3.82
N GLN A 108 4.09 4.05 4.54
CA GLN A 108 5.52 3.72 4.64
C GLN A 108 5.72 2.38 5.36
N GLU A 109 5.00 2.14 6.45
CA GLU A 109 5.07 0.87 7.18
C GLU A 109 4.63 -0.30 6.29
N ILE A 110 3.46 -0.18 5.64
CA ILE A 110 2.97 -1.17 4.67
C ILE A 110 4.01 -1.42 3.58
N GLY A 111 4.55 -0.35 2.98
CA GLY A 111 5.59 -0.44 1.95
C GLY A 111 6.85 -1.17 2.44
N GLY A 112 7.27 -0.93 3.67
CA GLY A 112 8.38 -1.63 4.32
C GLY A 112 8.17 -3.13 4.42
N HIS A 113 6.98 -3.58 4.84
CA HIS A 113 6.66 -5.00 4.92
C HIS A 113 6.71 -5.70 3.55
N PHE A 114 6.12 -5.09 2.51
CA PHE A 114 6.18 -5.62 1.13
C PHE A 114 7.60 -5.61 0.57
N MET A 115 8.36 -4.54 0.83
CA MET A 115 9.76 -4.44 0.41
C MET A 115 10.61 -5.52 1.07
N GLN A 116 10.40 -5.79 2.35
CA GLN A 116 11.10 -6.87 3.05
C GLN A 116 10.78 -8.24 2.45
N VAL A 117 9.49 -8.54 2.18
CA VAL A 117 9.07 -9.78 1.51
C VAL A 117 9.81 -9.96 0.19
N PHE A 118 9.83 -8.88 -0.61
CA PHE A 118 10.48 -8.89 -1.90
C PHE A 118 11.99 -9.15 -1.78
N LEU A 119 12.69 -8.40 -0.92
CA LEU A 119 14.14 -8.52 -0.76
C LEU A 119 14.53 -9.88 -0.19
N ASP A 120 13.83 -10.37 0.83
CA ASP A 120 14.09 -11.70 1.41
C ASP A 120 13.88 -12.79 0.34
N GLY A 121 12.79 -12.72 -0.44
CA GLY A 121 12.53 -13.67 -1.52
C GLY A 121 13.56 -13.59 -2.66
N PHE A 122 13.91 -12.38 -3.09
CA PHE A 122 14.86 -12.11 -4.17
C PHE A 122 16.26 -12.62 -3.83
N TYR A 123 16.78 -12.32 -2.64
CA TYR A 123 18.12 -12.75 -2.22
C TYR A 123 18.22 -14.23 -1.87
N THR A 124 17.10 -14.93 -1.74
CA THR A 124 17.06 -16.38 -1.59
C THR A 124 17.20 -17.11 -2.94
N GLN A 125 16.97 -16.42 -4.07
CA GLN A 125 17.09 -17.02 -5.40
C GLN A 125 18.56 -17.25 -5.81
N THR A 126 18.78 -18.16 -6.75
CA THR A 126 20.11 -18.40 -7.33
C THR A 126 20.63 -17.19 -8.11
N GLY A 127 21.94 -17.13 -8.38
CA GLY A 127 22.53 -16.02 -9.17
C GLY A 127 21.87 -15.83 -10.54
N THR A 128 21.60 -16.92 -11.25
CA THR A 128 20.96 -16.89 -12.58
C THR A 128 19.52 -16.40 -12.50
N GLU A 129 18.74 -16.86 -11.52
CA GLU A 129 17.35 -16.41 -11.34
C GLU A 129 17.30 -14.94 -10.98
N ARG A 130 18.15 -14.46 -10.06
CA ARG A 130 18.26 -13.05 -9.72
C ARG A 130 18.57 -12.19 -10.94
N GLN A 131 19.52 -12.62 -11.78
CA GLN A 131 19.84 -11.91 -13.02
C GLN A 131 18.63 -11.86 -13.98
N GLY A 132 17.88 -12.95 -14.08
CA GLY A 132 16.63 -13.00 -14.86
C GLY A 132 15.59 -11.99 -14.37
N TYR A 133 15.37 -11.93 -13.05
CA TYR A 133 14.47 -10.94 -12.44
C TYR A 133 14.96 -9.50 -12.67
N LEU A 134 16.26 -9.21 -12.47
CA LEU A 134 16.85 -7.88 -12.72
C LEU A 134 16.65 -7.44 -14.17
N MET A 135 16.88 -8.34 -15.13
CA MET A 135 16.68 -8.05 -16.55
C MET A 135 15.20 -7.78 -16.86
N MET A 136 14.29 -8.57 -16.30
CA MET A 136 12.85 -8.35 -16.44
C MET A 136 12.41 -6.99 -15.86
N PHE A 137 12.91 -6.59 -14.68
CA PHE A 137 12.62 -5.28 -14.11
C PHE A 137 13.18 -4.13 -14.96
N ALA A 138 14.40 -4.28 -15.45
CA ALA A 138 15.04 -3.29 -16.31
C ALA A 138 14.27 -3.10 -17.64
N LEU A 139 13.77 -4.19 -18.23
CA LEU A 139 12.91 -4.16 -19.42
C LEU A 139 11.53 -3.55 -19.12
N ALA A 140 10.92 -3.89 -17.98
CA ALA A 140 9.65 -3.30 -17.55
C ALA A 140 9.78 -1.78 -17.31
N GLU A 141 10.89 -1.33 -16.71
CA GLU A 141 11.20 0.09 -16.52
C GLU A 141 11.35 0.80 -17.88
N LYS A 142 12.09 0.21 -18.81
CA LYS A 142 12.25 0.74 -20.17
C LYS A 142 10.90 0.87 -20.89
N ALA A 143 10.07 -0.17 -20.82
CA ALA A 143 8.74 -0.18 -21.40
C ALA A 143 7.85 0.93 -20.79
N ALA A 144 7.84 1.07 -19.46
CA ALA A 144 7.10 2.11 -18.77
C ALA A 144 7.55 3.53 -19.19
N ARG A 145 8.87 3.76 -19.28
CA ARG A 145 9.43 5.04 -19.76
C ARG A 145 9.02 5.33 -21.21
N SER A 146 9.07 4.32 -22.08
CA SER A 146 8.66 4.49 -23.48
C SER A 146 7.16 4.77 -23.63
N ALA A 147 6.31 4.16 -22.78
CA ALA A 147 4.88 4.46 -22.75
C ALA A 147 4.61 5.90 -22.26
N ALA A 148 5.34 6.37 -21.24
CA ALA A 148 5.24 7.74 -20.75
C ALA A 148 5.69 8.78 -21.79
N SER A 149 6.71 8.48 -22.61
CA SER A 149 7.15 9.38 -23.68
C SER A 149 6.21 9.46 -24.89
N THR A 150 5.19 8.60 -24.97
CA THR A 150 4.24 8.55 -26.10
C THR A 150 2.89 9.20 -25.77
N GLN A 151 2.71 9.78 -24.57
CA GLN A 151 1.53 10.59 -24.27
C GLN A 151 1.67 11.98 -24.92
N PRO A 152 0.83 12.35 -25.91
CA PRO A 152 0.83 13.69 -26.44
C PRO A 152 0.36 14.67 -25.36
N SER A 153 1.18 15.65 -25.04
CA SER A 153 0.91 16.79 -24.14
C SER A 153 -0.12 17.78 -24.72
N GLY A 154 -1.21 17.27 -25.30
CA GLY A 154 -2.09 17.99 -26.22
C GLY A 154 -3.54 18.17 -25.76
N GLN A 155 -3.83 18.15 -24.46
CA GLN A 155 -5.13 18.61 -23.95
C GLN A 155 -4.94 19.86 -23.10
N ALA A 156 -4.77 20.98 -23.79
CA ALA A 156 -5.06 22.30 -23.27
C ALA A 156 -6.58 22.41 -23.03
N ALA A 157 -7.04 21.94 -21.87
CA ALA A 157 -8.38 22.25 -21.39
C ALA A 157 -8.35 23.67 -20.79
N THR A 158 -9.05 24.59 -21.44
CA THR A 158 -9.41 25.93 -20.98
C THR A 158 -9.96 25.85 -19.55
N GLN A 159 -9.21 26.35 -18.56
CA GLN A 159 -9.69 26.51 -17.18
C GLN A 159 -10.36 27.89 -17.03
N PRO A 160 -11.60 27.99 -16.51
CA PRO A 160 -12.08 29.24 -15.94
C PRO A 160 -11.43 29.46 -14.57
N ALA A 161 -11.06 30.71 -14.31
CA ALA A 161 -10.38 31.17 -13.10
C ALA A 161 -11.22 30.91 -11.84
N GLY A 162 -10.72 30.05 -10.95
CA GLY A 162 -11.34 29.79 -9.65
C GLY A 162 -10.51 28.83 -8.82
N GLY A 163 -9.75 29.38 -7.88
CA GLY A 163 -8.73 28.68 -7.09
C GLY A 163 -9.21 27.40 -6.42
N ARG A 164 -8.70 26.27 -6.90
CA ARG A 164 -8.43 25.07 -6.10
C ARG A 164 -7.08 24.57 -6.55
N LYS A 165 -6.12 24.46 -5.63
CA LYS A 165 -4.87 23.70 -5.84
C LYS A 165 -5.28 22.26 -6.13
N LYS A 166 -5.53 21.96 -7.40
CA LYS A 166 -5.60 20.58 -7.89
C LYS A 166 -4.22 20.00 -7.61
N PHE A 167 -4.17 18.96 -6.81
CA PHE A 167 -3.06 18.02 -6.87
C PHE A 167 -2.91 17.64 -8.34
N ASP A 168 -1.77 17.98 -8.93
CA ASP A 168 -1.42 17.56 -10.29
C ASP A 168 -1.40 16.03 -10.31
N GLU A 169 -2.47 15.42 -10.84
CA GLU A 169 -2.62 13.97 -10.99
C GLU A 169 -1.58 13.34 -11.95
N ASN A 170 -0.67 14.15 -12.53
CA ASN A 170 0.30 13.73 -13.54
C ASN A 170 1.77 14.07 -13.22
N HIS A 171 2.10 14.53 -12.00
CA HIS A 171 3.50 14.74 -11.63
C HIS A 171 4.01 13.56 -10.81
N LEU A 172 4.68 12.63 -11.52
CA LEU A 172 5.58 11.66 -10.90
C LEU A 172 6.52 12.42 -9.94
N PRO A 173 6.76 11.93 -8.72
CA PRO A 173 7.63 12.60 -7.76
C PRO A 173 9.01 12.84 -8.37
N THR A 174 9.58 14.02 -8.12
CA THR A 174 10.91 14.34 -8.65
C THR A 174 11.96 13.38 -8.05
N PRO A 175 13.10 13.15 -8.72
CA PRO A 175 14.16 12.28 -8.20
C PRO A 175 14.54 12.59 -6.75
N ASP A 176 14.65 13.87 -6.39
CA ASP A 176 14.97 14.31 -5.02
C ASP A 176 13.85 14.00 -4.01
N GLN A 177 12.59 14.01 -4.45
CA GLN A 177 11.46 13.63 -3.60
C GLN A 177 11.44 12.13 -3.36
N LEU A 178 11.69 11.33 -4.40
CA LEU A 178 11.83 9.88 -4.29
C LEU A 178 12.98 9.52 -3.36
N GLU A 179 14.14 10.17 -3.49
CA GLU A 179 15.30 9.91 -2.64
C GLU A 179 15.00 10.25 -1.17
N LYS A 180 14.36 11.39 -0.89
CA LYS A 180 13.97 11.75 0.48
C LYS A 180 12.94 10.81 1.07
N GLU A 181 11.91 10.44 0.31
CA GLU A 181 10.89 9.50 0.77
C GLU A 181 11.47 8.10 1.00
N MET A 182 12.37 7.66 0.10
CA MET A 182 13.07 6.40 0.24
C MET A 182 14.04 6.41 1.42
N ALA A 183 14.77 7.51 1.66
CA ALA A 183 15.62 7.66 2.83
C ALA A 183 14.81 7.59 4.13
N LYS A 184 13.65 8.26 4.18
CA LYS A 184 12.73 8.18 5.34
C LYS A 184 12.20 6.76 5.54
N LEU A 185 11.87 6.06 4.46
CA LEU A 185 11.46 4.66 4.51
C LEU A 185 12.59 3.78 5.06
N LEU A 186 13.81 3.91 4.54
CA LEU A 186 14.96 3.10 4.94
C LEU A 186 15.37 3.32 6.40
N GLN A 187 15.13 4.51 6.97
CA GLN A 187 15.38 4.78 8.39
C GLN A 187 14.52 3.94 9.34
N THR A 188 13.34 3.48 8.89
CA THR A 188 12.46 2.63 9.71
C THR A 188 12.66 1.13 9.45
N GLN A 189 13.52 0.76 8.48
CA GLN A 189 13.74 -0.62 8.11
C GLN A 189 14.88 -1.29 8.90
N PRO A 190 14.84 -2.62 9.05
CA PRO A 190 15.96 -3.37 9.62
C PRO A 190 17.27 -3.15 8.84
N PRO A 191 18.44 -3.15 9.50
CA PRO A 191 19.74 -2.93 8.83
C PRO A 191 20.00 -3.90 7.66
N LYS A 192 19.56 -5.15 7.80
CA LYS A 192 19.64 -6.17 6.73
C LYS A 192 18.89 -5.72 5.47
N THR A 193 17.65 -5.25 5.64
CA THR A 193 16.79 -4.78 4.54
C THR A 193 17.39 -3.58 3.84
N VAL A 194 17.98 -2.63 4.60
CA VAL A 194 18.67 -1.47 4.03
C VAL A 194 19.87 -1.90 3.19
N ALA A 195 20.72 -2.80 3.70
CA ALA A 195 21.87 -3.30 2.98
C ALA A 195 21.48 -4.06 1.69
N GLN A 196 20.44 -4.90 1.77
CA GLN A 196 19.88 -5.61 0.62
C GLN A 196 19.32 -4.64 -0.43
N MET A 197 18.64 -3.58 -0.01
CA MET A 197 18.12 -2.56 -0.93
C MET A 197 19.25 -1.82 -1.65
N SER A 198 20.29 -1.41 -0.92
CA SER A 198 21.47 -0.76 -1.53
C SER A 198 22.15 -1.68 -2.55
N GLN A 199 22.29 -2.97 -2.23
CA GLN A 199 22.85 -3.94 -3.15
C GLN A 199 21.96 -4.12 -4.39
N LEU A 200 20.63 -4.18 -4.22
CA LEU A 200 19.68 -4.29 -5.33
C LEU A 200 19.81 -3.11 -6.30
N PHE A 201 19.96 -1.88 -5.79
CA PHE A 201 20.17 -0.71 -6.63
C PHE A 201 21.47 -0.77 -7.43
N LEU A 202 22.56 -1.25 -6.83
CA LEU A 202 23.83 -1.46 -7.53
C LEU A 202 23.69 -2.51 -8.64
N ASP A 203 23.00 -3.61 -8.35
CA ASP A 203 22.79 -4.69 -9.31
C ASP A 203 21.87 -4.26 -10.46
N MET A 204 20.80 -3.50 -10.18
CA MET A 204 19.96 -2.89 -11.20
C MET A 204 20.74 -1.91 -12.07
N ARG A 205 21.58 -1.06 -11.47
CA ARG A 205 22.43 -0.11 -12.22
C ARG A 205 23.37 -0.84 -13.16
N ARG A 206 24.10 -1.84 -12.68
CA ARG A 206 24.99 -2.68 -13.50
C ARG A 206 24.21 -3.34 -14.64
N THR A 207 23.02 -3.87 -14.35
CA THR A 207 22.17 -4.51 -15.36
C THR A 207 21.73 -3.51 -16.43
N ARG A 208 21.35 -2.29 -16.04
CA ARG A 208 21.01 -1.22 -17.00
C ARG A 208 22.19 -0.83 -17.87
N GLU A 209 23.38 -0.68 -17.29
CA GLU A 209 24.62 -0.40 -18.02
C GLU A 209 24.91 -1.52 -19.04
N THR A 210 24.74 -2.79 -18.67
CA THR A 210 24.92 -3.93 -19.61
C THR A 210 23.90 -3.95 -20.75
N LEU A 211 22.69 -3.42 -20.52
CA LEU A 211 21.62 -3.32 -21.52
C LEU A 211 21.69 -2.01 -22.33
N GLY A 212 22.72 -1.18 -22.13
CA GLY A 212 22.88 0.10 -22.80
C GLY A 212 21.84 1.15 -22.39
N MET A 213 21.18 0.97 -21.25
CA MET A 213 20.16 1.89 -20.72
C MET A 213 20.81 2.90 -19.78
N LYS A 214 20.80 4.17 -20.16
CA LYS A 214 21.22 5.29 -19.31
C LYS A 214 20.09 5.71 -18.38
#